data_AF-A0A2D5XN05-F1
#
_entry.id   AF-A0A2D5XN05-F1
#
_cell.length_a   1.000
_cell.length_b   1.000
_cell.length_c   1.000
_cell.angle_alpha   90.00
_cell.angle_beta   90.00
_cell.angle_gamma   90.00
#
_symmetry.space_group_name_H-M   'P 1'
#
loop_
_entity.id
_entity.type
_entity.pdbx_description
1 polymer ?
#
loop_
_entity_poly.entity_id
_entity_poly.type
_entity_poly.pdbx_seq_one_letter_code
_entity_poly.pdbx_strand_id
1 'polypeptide(L)'
;MNEAGLEGVGVFREVLYTYLAVGALVALLLLCLGAFRFRVIGKIVCLLLATIALWMGLFLGVHMGYGAWQGLPDPGDKAFADGAKLTRAFMFGWLPAGIVCSVVWGLLLLGRKLFGRRPELEA
;
A
#
# COMPACT_ATOMS: atom_id res chain seq x y z
N MET A 1 24.69 -17.00 6.54
CA MET A 1 24.08 -16.02 5.62
C MET A 1 25.19 -15.04 5.32
N ASN A 2 25.65 -14.95 4.08
CA ASN A 2 26.83 -14.16 3.72
C ASN A 2 26.48 -12.66 3.72
N GLU A 3 27.46 -11.77 3.94
CA GLU A 3 27.26 -10.32 4.06
C GLU A 3 26.54 -9.71 2.84
N ALA A 4 26.84 -10.19 1.63
CA ALA A 4 26.17 -9.81 0.39
C ALA A 4 24.64 -10.03 0.42
N GLY A 5 24.18 -11.09 1.09
CA GLY A 5 22.75 -11.37 1.24
C GLY A 5 22.06 -10.45 2.25
N LEU A 6 22.78 -9.90 3.23
CA LEU A 6 22.25 -8.92 4.18
C LEU A 6 22.09 -7.55 3.50
N GLU A 7 23.08 -7.15 2.72
CA GLU A 7 23.06 -5.89 1.96
C GLU A 7 21.91 -5.86 0.94
N GLY A 8 21.75 -6.93 0.17
CA GLY A 8 20.65 -7.06 -0.79
C GLY A 8 19.25 -6.98 -0.16
N VAL A 9 19.06 -7.59 1.02
CA VAL A 9 17.80 -7.49 1.77
C VAL A 9 17.56 -6.06 2.28
N GLY A 10 18.63 -5.33 2.62
CA GLY A 10 18.57 -3.92 3.01
C GLY A 10 18.05 -3.06 1.86
N VAL A 11 18.73 -3.12 0.71
CA VAL A 11 18.36 -2.36 -0.50
C VAL A 11 16.94 -2.70 -0.96
N PHE A 12 16.58 -3.99 -0.95
CA PHE A 12 15.22 -4.42 -1.27
C PHE A 12 14.18 -3.75 -0.36
N ARG A 13 14.40 -3.73 0.96
CA ARG A 13 13.46 -3.13 1.93
C ARG A 13 13.32 -1.64 1.74
N GLU A 14 14.42 -0.92 1.54
CA GLU A 14 14.37 0.53 1.35
C GLU A 14 13.54 0.91 0.13
N VAL A 15 13.78 0.24 -1.00
CA VAL A 15 13.03 0.47 -2.22
C VAL A 15 11.56 0.06 -2.04
N LEU A 16 11.30 -1.12 -1.47
CA LEU A 16 9.95 -1.60 -1.19
C LEU A 16 9.16 -0.61 -0.34
N TYR A 17 9.71 -0.16 0.78
CA TYR A 17 9.03 0.74 1.70
C TYR A 17 8.82 2.12 1.10
N THR A 18 9.72 2.60 0.25
CA THR A 18 9.55 3.88 -0.45
C THR A 18 8.33 3.85 -1.36
N TYR A 19 8.24 2.87 -2.25
CA TYR A 19 7.09 2.75 -3.16
C TYR A 19 5.79 2.42 -2.41
N LEU A 20 5.86 1.57 -1.38
CA LEU A 20 4.70 1.25 -0.55
C LEU A 20 4.20 2.48 0.21
N ALA A 21 5.09 3.31 0.77
CA ALA A 21 4.74 4.54 1.46
C ALA A 21 4.07 5.55 0.52
N VAL A 22 4.60 5.70 -0.70
CA VAL A 22 3.98 6.56 -1.73
C VAL A 22 2.59 6.03 -2.11
N GLY A 23 2.45 4.74 -2.38
CA GLY A 23 1.16 4.12 -2.68
C GLY A 23 0.15 4.27 -1.53
N ALA A 24 0.60 4.08 -0.29
CA ALA A 24 -0.23 4.25 0.91
C ALA A 24 -0.66 5.71 1.11
N LEU A 25 0.22 6.68 0.86
CA LEU A 25 -0.11 8.10 0.94
C LEU A 25 -1.19 8.47 -0.09
N VAL A 26 -1.02 8.04 -1.34
CA VAL A 26 -2.02 8.28 -2.40
C VAL A 26 -3.35 7.61 -2.05
N ALA A 27 -3.32 6.37 -1.57
CA ALA A 27 -4.52 5.67 -1.13
C ALA A 27 -5.23 6.42 0.01
N LEU A 28 -4.49 6.89 1.02
CA LEU A 28 -5.04 7.65 2.14
C LEU A 28 -5.71 8.95 1.67
N LEU A 29 -5.07 9.70 0.76
CA LEU A 29 -5.65 10.93 0.20
C LEU A 29 -6.95 10.65 -0.54
N LEU A 30 -7.01 9.57 -1.32
CA LEU A 30 -8.22 9.14 -2.03
C LEU A 30 -9.33 8.73 -1.06
N LEU A 31 -9.00 7.99 0.00
CA LEU A 31 -9.97 7.58 1.03
C LEU A 31 -10.52 8.78 1.79
N CYS A 32 -9.67 9.74 2.17
CA CYS A 32 -10.09 11.00 2.77
C CYS A 32 -11.01 11.77 1.83
N LEU A 33 -10.62 11.94 0.56
CA LEU A 33 -11.43 12.63 -0.44
C LEU A 33 -12.81 11.96 -0.61
N GLY A 34 -12.84 10.63 -0.71
CA GLY A 34 -14.07 9.84 -0.73
C GLY A 34 -14.95 10.07 0.50
N ALA A 35 -14.36 9.95 1.70
CA ALA A 35 -15.08 10.06 2.97
C ALA A 35 -15.69 11.45 3.20
N PHE A 36 -15.02 12.53 2.79
CA PHE A 36 -15.42 13.91 3.10
C PHE A 36 -16.15 14.62 1.95
N ARG A 37 -15.78 14.38 0.68
CA ARG A 37 -16.24 15.22 -0.45
C ARG A 37 -17.40 14.61 -1.25
N PHE A 38 -17.47 13.28 -1.34
CA PHE A 38 -18.35 12.61 -2.32
C PHE A 38 -19.60 11.95 -1.73
N ARG A 39 -20.62 11.76 -2.58
CA ARG A 39 -21.80 10.91 -2.33
C ARG A 39 -21.43 9.43 -2.50
N VAL A 40 -22.40 8.53 -2.32
CA VAL A 40 -22.20 7.06 -2.26
C VAL A 40 -21.38 6.51 -3.44
N ILE A 41 -21.70 6.85 -4.69
CA ILE A 41 -20.98 6.34 -5.87
C ILE A 41 -19.52 6.83 -5.88
N GLY A 42 -19.29 8.12 -5.63
CA GLY A 42 -17.92 8.68 -5.61
C GLY A 42 -17.06 8.09 -4.48
N LYS A 43 -17.67 7.70 -3.34
CA LYS A 43 -16.98 6.96 -2.28
C LYS A 43 -16.48 5.60 -2.73
N ILE A 44 -17.32 4.85 -3.46
CA ILE A 44 -16.95 3.54 -4.01
C ILE A 44 -15.81 3.68 -5.02
N VAL A 45 -15.89 4.68 -5.92
CA VAL A 45 -14.82 4.96 -6.88
C VAL A 45 -13.51 5.31 -6.17
N CYS A 46 -13.54 6.17 -5.15
CA CYS A 46 -12.36 6.51 -4.35
C CYS A 46 -11.77 5.28 -3.63
N LEU A 47 -12.60 4.38 -3.11
CA LEU A 47 -12.16 3.14 -2.46
C LEU A 47 -11.45 2.20 -3.46
N LEU A 48 -12.01 2.03 -4.65
CA LEU A 48 -11.42 1.22 -5.71
C LEU A 48 -10.08 1.80 -6.17
N LEU A 49 -10.02 3.12 -6.39
CA LEU A 49 -8.78 3.81 -6.77
C LEU A 49 -7.72 3.72 -5.66
N ALA A 50 -8.12 3.86 -4.39
CA ALA A 50 -7.21 3.69 -3.25
C ALA A 50 -6.65 2.27 -3.18
N THR A 51 -7.50 1.26 -3.43
CA THR A 51 -7.09 -0.15 -3.48
C THR A 51 -6.09 -0.40 -4.60
N ILE A 52 -6.34 0.14 -5.80
CA ILE A 52 -5.42 0.05 -6.93
C ILE A 52 -4.11 0.78 -6.63
N ALA A 53 -4.14 1.97 -6.02
CA ALA A 53 -2.95 2.74 -5.69
C ALA A 53 -2.05 2.01 -4.68
N LEU A 54 -2.64 1.43 -3.63
CA LEU A 54 -1.91 0.65 -2.64
C LEU A 54 -1.33 -0.63 -3.26
N TRP A 55 -2.12 -1.33 -4.08
CA TRP A 55 -1.66 -2.52 -4.80
C TRP A 55 -0.52 -2.20 -5.77
N MET A 56 -0.61 -1.10 -6.53
CA MET A 56 0.45 -0.67 -7.45
C MET A 56 1.72 -0.26 -6.70
N GLY A 57 1.63 0.46 -5.58
CA GLY A 57 2.79 0.80 -4.76
C GLY A 57 3.51 -0.45 -4.24
N LEU A 58 2.75 -1.45 -3.83
CA LEU A 58 3.29 -2.74 -3.40
C LEU A 58 3.93 -3.53 -4.56
N PHE A 59 3.25 -3.62 -5.71
CA PHE A 59 3.76 -4.30 -6.90
C PHE A 59 5.05 -3.65 -7.42
N LEU A 60 5.06 -2.32 -7.57
CA LEU A 60 6.24 -1.57 -8.01
C LEU A 60 7.37 -1.64 -7.00
N GLY A 61 7.08 -1.54 -5.69
CA GLY A 61 8.10 -1.66 -4.65
C GLY A 61 8.80 -3.00 -4.65
N VAL A 62 8.07 -4.08 -4.92
CA VAL A 62 8.64 -5.43 -5.05
C VAL A 62 9.46 -5.55 -6.32
N HIS A 63 8.91 -5.12 -7.46
CA HIS A 63 9.58 -5.22 -8.75
C HIS A 63 10.89 -4.43 -8.75
N MET A 64 10.84 -3.17 -8.33
CA MET A 64 12.00 -2.30 -8.23
C MET A 64 12.95 -2.74 -7.11
N GLY A 65 12.44 -3.24 -5.99
CA GLY A 65 13.27 -3.77 -4.90
C GLY A 65 14.09 -4.97 -5.34
N TYR A 66 13.50 -5.92 -6.07
CA TYR A 66 14.26 -7.02 -6.65
C TYR A 66 15.22 -6.54 -7.74
N GLY A 67 14.81 -5.59 -8.58
CA GLY A 67 15.71 -5.00 -9.58
C GLY A 67 16.95 -4.35 -8.94
N ALA A 68 16.76 -3.63 -7.83
CA ALA A 68 17.85 -3.00 -7.09
C ALA A 68 18.75 -4.03 -6.40
N TRP A 69 18.18 -5.07 -5.79
CA TRP A 69 18.96 -6.18 -5.21
C TRP A 69 19.75 -6.90 -6.31
N GLN A 70 19.13 -7.25 -7.44
CA GLN A 70 19.78 -7.92 -8.56
C GLN A 70 20.85 -7.08 -9.25
N GLY A 71 20.79 -5.75 -9.13
CA GLY A 71 21.76 -4.81 -9.66
C GLY A 71 23.02 -4.63 -8.81
N LEU A 72 23.10 -5.25 -7.62
CA LEU A 72 24.30 -5.21 -6.78
C LEU A 72 25.47 -5.97 -7.46
N PRO A 73 26.73 -5.62 -7.16
CA PRO A 73 27.91 -6.28 -7.75
C PRO A 73 28.00 -7.79 -7.44
N ASP A 74 27.51 -8.21 -6.27
CA ASP A 74 27.40 -9.62 -5.87
C ASP A 74 26.00 -9.87 -5.24
N PRO A 75 24.95 -10.05 -6.05
CA PRO A 75 23.57 -10.11 -5.55
C PRO A 75 23.23 -11.46 -4.89
N GLY A 76 24.01 -12.50 -5.17
CA GLY A 76 23.79 -13.89 -4.75
C GLY A 76 22.55 -14.55 -5.37
N ASP A 77 22.52 -15.90 -5.37
CA ASP A 77 21.47 -16.69 -6.04
C ASP A 77 20.05 -16.42 -5.50
N LYS A 78 19.95 -15.96 -4.25
CA LYS A 78 18.68 -15.66 -3.58
C LYS A 78 17.93 -14.49 -4.22
N ALA A 79 18.64 -13.55 -4.86
CA ALA A 79 18.03 -12.41 -5.55
C ALA A 79 17.14 -12.84 -6.73
N PHE A 80 17.38 -14.02 -7.30
CA PHE A 80 16.66 -14.56 -8.46
C PHE A 80 15.68 -15.68 -8.10
N ALA A 81 15.88 -16.35 -6.96
CA ALA A 81 15.07 -17.50 -6.56
C ALA A 81 13.62 -17.15 -6.17
N ASP A 82 13.36 -15.93 -5.66
CA ASP A 82 12.06 -15.56 -5.09
C ASP A 82 11.17 -14.70 -6.01
N GLY A 83 11.70 -14.11 -7.08
CA GLY A 83 10.96 -13.17 -7.94
C GLY A 83 9.68 -13.75 -8.56
N ALA A 84 9.72 -15.00 -9.05
CA ALA A 84 8.58 -15.65 -9.72
C ALA A 84 7.49 -16.17 -8.77
N LYS A 85 7.85 -16.49 -7.51
CA LYS A 85 6.89 -16.89 -6.48
C LYS A 85 6.20 -15.66 -5.88
N LEU A 86 6.98 -14.61 -5.61
CA LEU A 86 6.45 -13.38 -5.03
C LEU A 86 5.55 -12.64 -6.03
N THR A 87 5.92 -12.57 -7.31
CA THR A 87 5.09 -11.94 -8.35
C THR A 87 3.74 -12.62 -8.51
N ARG A 88 3.67 -13.96 -8.40
CA ARG A 88 2.40 -14.70 -8.41
C ARG A 88 1.54 -14.43 -7.18
N ALA A 89 2.15 -14.30 -5.99
CA ALA A 89 1.42 -13.89 -4.79
C ALA A 89 0.84 -12.47 -4.93
N PHE A 90 1.54 -11.56 -5.62
CA PHE A 90 1.09 -10.19 -5.84
C PHE A 90 -0.04 -10.03 -6.87
N MET A 91 -0.22 -10.97 -7.81
CA MET A 91 -1.42 -11.00 -8.65
C MET A 91 -2.71 -11.16 -7.85
N PHE A 92 -2.64 -11.72 -6.64
CA PHE A 92 -3.76 -11.77 -5.67
C PHE A 92 -3.69 -10.68 -4.60
N GLY A 93 -2.67 -9.81 -4.64
CA GLY A 93 -2.41 -8.77 -3.65
C GLY A 93 -3.47 -7.66 -3.60
N TRP A 94 -4.35 -7.58 -4.61
CA TRP A 94 -5.47 -6.64 -4.62
C TRP A 94 -6.50 -6.95 -3.52
N LEU A 95 -6.64 -8.22 -3.11
CA LEU A 95 -7.59 -8.62 -2.07
C LEU A 95 -7.15 -8.13 -0.67
N PRO A 96 -5.91 -8.38 -0.20
CA PRO A 96 -5.40 -7.75 1.02
C PRO A 96 -5.44 -6.22 0.98
N ALA A 97 -5.06 -5.61 -0.16
CA ALA A 97 -5.12 -4.15 -0.32
C ALA A 97 -6.55 -3.62 -0.15
N GLY A 98 -7.54 -4.29 -0.75
CA GLY A 98 -8.95 -3.93 -0.62
C GLY A 98 -9.47 -4.04 0.81
N ILE A 99 -9.06 -5.07 1.55
CA ILE A 99 -9.40 -5.24 2.98
C ILE A 99 -8.83 -4.08 3.79
N VAL A 100 -7.54 -3.77 3.63
CA VAL A 100 -6.88 -2.67 4.34
C VAL A 100 -7.56 -1.33 4.03
N CYS A 101 -7.79 -1.04 2.75
CA CYS A 101 -8.46 0.20 2.34
C CYS A 101 -9.90 0.29 2.89
N SER A 102 -10.64 -0.82 2.93
CA SER A 102 -12.00 -0.86 3.48
C SER A 102 -12.03 -0.63 4.98
N VAL A 103 -11.08 -1.20 5.73
CA VAL A 103 -10.94 -0.96 7.18
C VAL A 103 -10.62 0.50 7.46
N VAL A 104 -9.63 1.07 6.77
CA VAL A 104 -9.26 2.49 6.93
C VAL A 104 -10.44 3.40 6.57
N TRP A 105 -11.14 3.09 5.49
CA TRP A 105 -12.35 3.83 5.11
C TRP A 105 -13.46 3.73 6.15
N GLY A 106 -13.70 2.54 6.71
CA GLY A 106 -14.64 2.33 7.80
C GLY A 106 -14.29 3.15 9.05
N LEU A 107 -13.00 3.21 9.41
CA LEU A 107 -12.51 4.05 10.50
C LEU A 107 -12.71 5.54 10.22
N LEU A 108 -12.45 6.00 9.00
CA LEU A 108 -12.71 7.40 8.60
C LEU A 108 -14.20 7.76 8.69
N LEU A 109 -15.09 6.85 8.27
CA LEU A 109 -16.53 7.04 8.39
C LEU A 109 -17.01 7.02 9.84
N LEU A 110 -16.44 6.13 10.68
CA LEU A 110 -16.73 6.07 12.10
C LEU A 110 -16.26 7.35 12.80
N GLY A 111 -15.03 7.79 12.55
CA GLY A 111 -14.50 9.05 13.05
C GLY A 111 -15.37 10.22 12.63
N ARG A 112 -15.80 10.29 11.37
CA ARG A 112 -16.75 11.31 10.91
C ARG A 112 -18.08 11.29 11.69
N LYS A 113 -18.62 10.12 12.02
CA LYS A 113 -19.84 10.02 12.85
C LYS A 113 -19.60 10.47 14.30
N LEU A 114 -18.46 10.09 14.88
CA LEU A 114 -18.11 10.41 16.27
C LEU A 114 -17.79 11.90 16.46
N PHE A 115 -16.99 12.50 15.57
CA PHE A 115 -16.59 13.91 15.66
C PHE A 115 -17.58 14.87 14.98
N GLY A 116 -18.42 14.38 14.05
CA GLY A 116 -19.49 15.15 13.42
C GLY A 116 -20.73 15.32 14.31
N ARG A 117 -20.87 14.52 15.36
CA ARG A 117 -21.75 14.83 16.50
C ARG A 117 -20.98 15.73 17.47
N ARG A 118 -20.78 17.00 17.12
CA ARG A 118 -20.86 17.99 18.19
C ARG A 118 -22.35 18.13 18.48
N PRO A 119 -22.85 17.76 19.66
CA PRO A 119 -24.11 18.32 20.09
C PRO A 119 -23.91 19.83 20.04
N GLU A 120 -24.65 20.50 19.17
CA GLU A 120 -25.06 21.85 19.50
C GLU A 120 -25.58 21.75 20.92
N LEU A 121 -24.88 22.43 21.84
CA LEU A 121 -25.34 22.55 23.20
C LEU A 121 -26.77 23.06 23.10
N GLU A 122 -27.67 22.23 23.57
CA GLU A 122 -28.96 22.62 24.09
C GLU A 122 -28.74 23.79 25.05
N ALA A 123 -29.04 25.01 24.61
CA ALA A 123 -29.34 26.20 25.42
C ALA A 123 -29.89 27.31 24.52
#